data_AF-A0A378PTV2-F1
#
_entry.id   AF-A0A378PTV2-F1
#
_cell.length_a   1.000
_cell.length_b   1.000
_cell.length_c   1.000
_cell.angle_alpha   90.00
_cell.angle_beta   90.00
_cell.angle_gamma   90.00
#
_symmetry.space_group_name_H-M   'P 1'
#
loop_
_entity.id
_entity.type
_entity.pdbx_description
1 polymer ?
#
loop_
_entity_poly.entity_id
_entity_poly.type
_entity_poly.pdbx_seq_one_letter_code
_entity_poly.pdbx_strand_id
1 'polypeptide(L)'
;MNSLDIIKQHIIKTLTFYNLSRKNKSLRAELGKIHSLADKLSENNSWISVDDELPPDFESVLTLSIMNTYQILSLQKNGEYFDFARKETVRVDYITHWQPLPQPPKE
;
A
#
# COMPACT_ATOMS: atom_id res chain seq x y z
N MET A 1 -14.88 -19.39 -21.51
CA MET A 1 -14.55 -18.02 -22.00
C MET A 1 -13.08 -18.04 -22.40
N ASN A 2 -12.73 -17.71 -23.65
CA ASN A 2 -11.36 -17.86 -24.17
C ASN A 2 -10.45 -16.75 -23.61
N SER A 3 -9.23 -17.09 -23.20
CA SER A 3 -8.21 -16.15 -22.70
C SER A 3 -7.97 -14.98 -23.66
N LEU A 4 -8.11 -15.21 -24.98
CA LEU A 4 -8.01 -14.16 -25.99
C LEU A 4 -9.11 -13.09 -25.88
N ASP A 5 -10.32 -13.48 -25.48
CA ASP A 5 -11.46 -12.56 -25.36
C ASP A 5 -11.28 -11.63 -24.14
N ILE A 6 -10.71 -12.17 -23.06
CA ILE A 6 -10.39 -11.40 -21.85
C ILE A 6 -9.34 -10.32 -22.16
N ILE A 7 -8.28 -10.69 -22.88
CA ILE A 7 -7.21 -9.77 -23.29
C ILE A 7 -7.76 -8.66 -24.20
N LYS A 8 -8.57 -9.02 -25.20
CA LYS A 8 -9.21 -8.03 -26.10
C LYS A 8 -10.11 -7.05 -25.33
N GLN A 9 -10.92 -7.54 -24.40
CA GLN A 9 -11.79 -6.71 -23.57
C GLN A 9 -10.98 -5.75 -22.69
N HIS A 10 -9.86 -6.21 -22.13
CA HIS A 10 -8.97 -5.36 -21.34
C HIS A 10 -8.35 -4.24 -22.20
N ILE A 11 -7.80 -4.58 -23.37
CA ILE A 11 -7.20 -3.60 -24.30
C ILE A 11 -8.23 -2.53 -24.72
N ILE A 12 -9.44 -2.95 -25.09
CA ILE A 12 -10.51 -2.03 -25.50
C ILE A 12 -10.88 -1.08 -24.36
N LYS A 13 -11.03 -1.59 -23.13
CA LYS A 13 -11.32 -0.76 -21.96
C LYS A 13 -10.22 0.27 -21.71
N THR A 14 -8.95 -0.15 -21.75
CA THR A 14 -7.80 0.74 -21.54
C THR A 14 -7.73 1.84 -22.59
N LEU A 15 -7.91 1.50 -23.88
CA LEU A 15 -7.92 2.49 -24.97
C LEU A 15 -9.12 3.44 -24.90
N THR A 16 -10.29 2.93 -24.49
CA THR A 16 -11.51 3.75 -24.34
C THR A 16 -11.35 4.75 -23.20
N PHE A 17 -10.85 4.29 -22.05
CA PHE A 17 -10.59 5.14 -20.90
C PHE A 17 -9.54 6.23 -21.22
N TYR A 18 -8.46 5.88 -21.90
CA TYR A 18 -7.43 6.84 -22.32
C TYR A 18 -7.99 7.91 -23.27
N ASN A 19 -8.84 7.52 -24.22
CA ASN A 19 -9.49 8.47 -25.13
C ASN A 19 -10.50 9.38 -24.41
N LEU A 20 -11.27 8.84 -23.47
CA LEU A 20 -12.22 9.60 -22.64
C LEU A 20 -11.49 10.61 -21.76
N SER A 21 -10.43 10.18 -21.09
CA SER A 21 -9.64 11.07 -20.26
C SER A 21 -8.97 12.16 -21.09
N ARG A 22 -8.44 11.83 -22.27
CA ARG A 22 -7.90 12.84 -23.19
C ARG A 22 -8.96 13.87 -23.58
N LYS A 23 -10.24 13.54 -23.71
CA LYS A 23 -11.26 14.54 -24.08
C LYS A 23 -11.82 15.32 -22.90
N ASN A 24 -11.59 14.89 -21.66
CA ASN A 24 -12.17 15.51 -20.46
C ASN A 24 -11.09 16.10 -19.55
N LYS A 25 -11.05 17.43 -19.43
CA LYS A 25 -10.06 18.17 -18.62
C LYS A 25 -10.04 17.74 -17.15
N SER A 26 -11.20 17.42 -16.56
CA SER A 26 -11.30 16.96 -15.17
C SER A 26 -10.66 15.59 -14.99
N LEU A 27 -10.98 14.64 -15.88
CA LEU A 27 -10.40 13.30 -15.85
C LEU A 27 -8.88 13.30 -16.10
N ARG A 28 -8.37 14.22 -16.94
CA ARG A 28 -6.91 14.41 -17.09
C ARG A 28 -6.24 14.84 -15.79
N ALA A 29 -6.86 15.79 -15.08
CA ALA A 29 -6.31 16.29 -13.82
C ALA A 29 -6.29 15.20 -12.75
N GLU A 30 -7.33 14.38 -12.67
CA GLU A 30 -7.37 13.22 -11.77
C GLU A 30 -6.33 12.16 -12.16
N LEU A 31 -6.16 11.84 -13.44
CA LEU A 31 -5.12 10.91 -13.88
C LEU A 31 -3.71 11.40 -13.55
N GLY A 32 -3.46 12.70 -13.71
CA GLY A 32 -2.18 13.29 -13.31
C GLY A 32 -1.91 13.13 -11.82
N LYS A 33 -2.95 13.29 -10.97
CA LYS A 33 -2.84 13.03 -9.53
C LYS A 33 -2.55 11.56 -9.24
N ILE A 34 -3.26 10.63 -9.88
CA ILE A 34 -3.06 9.18 -9.69
C ILE A 34 -1.63 8.77 -10.10
N HIS A 35 -1.13 9.26 -11.24
CA HIS A 35 0.25 8.97 -11.66
C HIS A 35 1.28 9.52 -10.68
N SER A 36 1.12 10.78 -10.25
CA SER A 36 2.02 11.37 -9.25
C SER A 36 1.98 10.63 -7.91
N LEU A 37 0.81 10.13 -7.49
CA LEU A 37 0.68 9.29 -6.29
C LEU A 37 1.37 7.94 -6.48
N ALA A 38 1.23 7.31 -7.64
CA ALA A 38 1.88 6.04 -7.97
C ALA A 38 3.42 6.19 -8.01
N ASP A 39 3.93 7.29 -8.56
CA ASP A 39 5.37 7.58 -8.59
C ASP A 39 5.90 7.77 -7.16
N LYS A 40 5.20 8.54 -6.32
CA LYS A 40 5.57 8.70 -4.89
C LYS A 40 5.53 7.38 -4.12
N LEU A 41 4.53 6.54 -4.36
CA LEU A 41 4.44 5.19 -3.79
C LEU A 41 5.61 4.31 -4.25
N SER A 42 6.07 4.48 -5.49
CA SER A 42 7.22 3.76 -6.04
C SER A 42 8.55 4.22 -5.43
N GLU A 43 8.72 5.52 -5.16
CA GLU A 43 9.93 6.08 -4.55
C GLU A 43 10.11 5.62 -3.09
N ASN A 44 9.01 5.46 -2.34
CA ASN A 44 9.04 5.03 -0.94
C ASN A 44 8.74 3.54 -0.74
N ASN A 45 8.77 2.70 -1.79
CA ASN A 45 8.44 1.27 -1.72
C ASN A 45 7.16 0.95 -0.92
N SER A 46 6.13 1.81 -1.00
CA SER A 46 4.87 1.70 -0.24
C SER A 46 4.99 1.76 1.29
N TRP A 47 6.08 2.31 1.84
CA TRP A 47 6.17 2.64 3.27
C TRP A 47 5.30 3.85 3.61
N ILE A 48 4.52 3.71 4.68
CA ILE A 48 3.61 4.71 5.21
C ILE A 48 4.19 5.23 6.53
N SER A 49 4.30 6.55 6.69
CA SER A 49 4.73 7.15 7.95
C SER A 49 3.64 7.00 8.99
N VAL A 50 4.01 6.69 10.24
CA VAL A 50 3.03 6.65 11.36
C VAL A 50 2.41 8.02 11.66
N ASP A 51 3.07 9.10 11.23
CA ASP A 51 2.54 10.47 11.32
C ASP A 51 1.43 10.74 10.28
N ASP A 52 1.43 10.00 9.16
CA ASP A 52 0.42 10.10 8.11
C ASP A 52 -0.78 9.21 8.44
N GLU A 53 -0.53 7.94 8.78
CA GLU A 53 -1.55 6.94 9.07
C GLU A 53 -0.98 5.83 9.95
N LEU A 54 -1.74 5.38 10.96
CA LEU A 54 -1.38 4.23 11.77
C LEU A 54 -1.85 2.93 11.09
N PRO A 55 -1.11 1.81 11.22
CA PRO A 55 -1.55 0.53 10.68
C PRO A 55 -2.87 0.09 11.31
N PRO A 56 -3.76 -0.60 10.56
CA PRO A 56 -5.06 -1.03 11.07
C PRO A 56 -4.97 -1.92 12.31
N ASP A 57 -5.96 -1.80 13.20
CA ASP A 57 -6.13 -2.72 14.32
C ASP A 57 -6.23 -4.18 13.84
N PHE A 58 -5.63 -5.09 14.61
CA PHE A 58 -5.64 -6.55 14.34
C PHE A 58 -4.96 -7.01 13.04
N GLU A 59 -4.31 -6.13 12.28
CA GLU A 59 -3.50 -6.53 11.12
C GLU A 59 -2.05 -6.81 11.49
N SER A 60 -1.39 -7.63 10.68
CA SER A 60 0.04 -7.90 10.77
C SER A 60 0.77 -7.10 9.71
N VAL A 61 1.74 -6.29 10.13
CA VAL A 61 2.46 -5.34 9.28
C VAL A 61 3.96 -5.46 9.48
N LEU A 62 4.72 -5.08 8.45
CA LEU A 62 6.15 -4.86 8.57
C LEU A 62 6.38 -3.42 9.03
N THR A 63 7.25 -3.22 10.01
CA THR A 63 7.54 -1.91 10.61
C THR A 63 9.02 -1.58 10.56
N LEU A 64 9.31 -0.28 10.56
CA LEU A 64 10.65 0.29 10.67
C LEU A 64 10.74 1.13 11.94
N SER A 65 11.68 0.79 12.82
CA SER A 65 11.87 1.52 14.07
C SER A 65 12.77 2.75 13.93
N ILE A 66 12.75 3.64 14.93
CA ILE A 66 13.71 4.75 15.07
C ILE A 66 15.18 4.29 15.12
N MET A 67 15.42 3.01 15.44
CA MET A 67 16.75 2.39 15.46
C MET A 67 17.12 1.75 14.12
N ASN A 68 16.34 1.99 13.06
CA ASN A 68 16.49 1.36 11.74
C ASN A 68 16.42 -0.18 11.78
N THR A 69 15.59 -0.73 12.68
CA THR A 69 15.35 -2.18 12.74
C THR A 69 14.00 -2.52 12.12
N TYR A 70 13.96 -3.63 11.38
CA TYR A 70 12.74 -4.17 10.79
C TYR A 70 12.09 -5.19 11.72
N GLN A 71 10.78 -5.08 11.94
CA GLN A 71 10.00 -5.97 12.81
C GLN A 71 8.63 -6.28 12.21
N ILE A 72 8.13 -7.49 12.46
CA ILE A 72 6.74 -7.85 12.17
C ILE A 72 5.94 -7.59 13.44
N LEU A 73 5.01 -6.65 13.37
CA LEU A 73 4.11 -6.35 14.47
C LEU A 73 2.71 -6.77 14.09
N SER A 74 1.97 -7.26 15.08
CA SER A 74 0.57 -7.57 14.91
C SER A 74 -0.21 -7.03 16.09
N LEU A 75 -1.46 -6.69 15.83
CA LEU A 75 -2.41 -6.24 16.84
C LEU A 75 -2.03 -4.86 17.38
N GLN A 76 -2.60 -3.80 16.80
CA GLN A 76 -2.77 -2.54 17.52
C GLN A 76 -3.94 -2.71 18.50
N LYS A 77 -3.74 -2.35 19.77
CA LYS A 77 -4.84 -2.04 20.69
C LYS A 77 -4.44 -0.85 21.55
N ASN A 78 -5.18 0.25 21.45
CA ASN A 78 -4.95 1.48 22.23
C ASN A 78 -3.53 2.06 22.11
N GLY A 79 -2.87 1.94 20.96
CA GLY A 79 -1.50 2.45 20.78
C GLY A 79 -0.39 1.55 21.35
N GLU A 80 -0.69 0.28 21.58
CA GLU A 80 0.30 -0.76 21.86
C GLU A 80 0.28 -1.79 20.74
N TYR A 81 1.46 -2.24 20.31
CA TYR A 81 1.65 -3.30 19.32
C TYR A 81 2.26 -4.54 19.96
N PHE A 82 1.96 -5.72 19.44
CA PHE A 82 2.61 -6.95 19.86
C PHE A 82 3.67 -7.38 18.84
N ASP A 83 4.92 -7.53 19.30
CA ASP A 83 6.00 -8.12 18.50
C ASP A 83 5.89 -9.65 18.60
N PHE A 84 5.52 -10.28 17.49
CA PHE A 84 5.37 -11.73 17.42
C PHE A 84 6.69 -12.49 17.61
N ALA A 85 7.81 -11.93 17.14
CA ALA A 85 9.10 -12.58 17.21
C ALA A 85 9.65 -12.60 18.64
N ARG A 86 9.42 -11.51 19.38
CA ARG A 86 9.90 -11.34 20.74
C ARG A 86 8.88 -11.73 21.81
N LYS A 87 7.62 -11.91 21.44
CA LYS A 87 6.49 -12.18 22.34
C LYS A 87 6.35 -11.09 23.41
N GLU A 88 6.61 -9.84 23.03
CA GLU A 88 6.57 -8.68 23.91
C GLU A 88 5.70 -7.57 23.31
N THR A 89 5.20 -6.69 24.18
CA THR A 89 4.49 -5.48 23.74
C THR A 89 5.50 -4.38 23.44
N VAL A 90 5.39 -3.78 22.26
CA VAL A 90 6.20 -2.65 21.82
C VAL A 90 5.31 -1.41 21.69
N ARG A 91 5.79 -0.28 22.16
CA ARG A 91 5.08 1.00 22.09
C ARG A 91 5.24 1.62 20.69
N VAL A 92 4.19 2.30 20.20
CA VAL A 92 4.18 2.95 18.87
C VAL A 92 5.30 3.98 18.70
N ASP A 93 5.72 4.63 19.80
CA ASP A 93 6.72 5.70 19.79
C ASP A 93 8.10 5.28 19.29
N TYR A 94 8.36 3.97 19.17
CA TYR A 94 9.57 3.44 18.56
C TYR A 94 9.45 3.15 17.06
N ILE A 95 8.26 3.26 16.47
CA ILE A 95 7.98 2.95 15.07
C ILE A 95 7.91 4.26 14.27
N THR A 96 8.56 4.28 13.11
CA THR A 96 8.55 5.44 12.20
C THR A 96 7.71 5.19 10.96
N HIS A 97 7.76 3.98 10.40
CA HIS A 97 7.06 3.64 9.17
C HIS A 97 6.53 2.20 9.22
N TRP A 98 5.50 1.92 8.43
CA TRP A 98 4.94 0.59 8.27
C TRP A 98 4.52 0.31 6.82
N GLN A 99 4.34 -0.97 6.49
CA GLN A 99 3.71 -1.43 5.27
C GLN A 99 2.96 -2.75 5.50
N PRO A 100 1.93 -3.08 4.70
CA PRO A 100 1.29 -4.39 4.75
C PRO A 100 2.28 -5.51 4.42
N LEU A 101 2.08 -6.69 5.01
CA LEU A 101 2.85 -7.87 4.61
C LEU A 101 2.55 -8.25 3.15
N PRO A 102 3.56 -8.73 2.39
CA PRO A 102 3.33 -9.19 1.03
C PRO A 102 2.35 -10.36 1.05
N GLN A 103 1.49 -10.41 0.03
CA GLN A 103 0.60 -11.56 -0.16
C GLN A 103 1.45 -12.83 -0.39
N PRO A 104 1.03 -13.98 0.16
CA PRO A 104 1.71 -15.23 -0.10
C PRO A 104 1.75 -15.50 -1.61
N PRO A 105 2.81 -16.19 -2.11
CA PRO A 105 2.87 -16.57 -3.52
C PRO A 105 1.65 -17.41 -3.88
N LYS A 106 1.13 -17.21 -5.09
CA LYS A 106 0.09 -18.06 -5.65
C LYS A 106 0.72 -19.42 -5.98
N GLU A 107 0.00 -20.50 -5.70
CA GLU A 107 0.36 -21.85 -6.15
C GLU A 107 0.42 -21.95 -7.68
#